data_AF-A0A7L1INE7-F1
#
_entry.id   AF-A0A7L1INE7-F1
#
_cell.length_a   1.000
_cell.length_b   1.000
_cell.length_c   1.000
_cell.angle_alpha   90.00
_cell.angle_beta   90.00
_cell.angle_gamma   90.00
#
_symmetry.space_group_name_H-M   'P 1'
#
loop_
_entity.id
_entity.type
_entity.pdbx_description
1 polymer ?
#
loop_
_entity_poly.entity_id
_entity_poly.type
_entity_poly.pdbx_seq_one_letter_code
_entity_poly.pdbx_strand_id
1 'polypeptide(L)'
;QVRQVRTIVVHPDFDTLSYEPSTALMQLDVPLEYHTAVRPVCLSSGTGMLSSSYLCTLSGWGIIKESGSSDFALPVLVNEICERNYHFSHPGGITARMLSAGLVSVGGQDS
;
A
#
# COMPACT_ATOMS: atom_id res chain seq x y z
N GLN A 1 -11.57 -4.22 -18.77
CA GLN A 1 -10.82 -5.17 -19.61
C GLN A 1 -10.34 -6.31 -18.73
N VAL A 2 -10.59 -7.58 -19.09
CA VAL A 2 -10.05 -8.75 -18.35
C VAL A 2 -8.76 -9.21 -19.04
N ARG A 3 -7.74 -9.59 -18.26
CA ARG A 3 -6.43 -10.04 -18.73
C ARG A 3 -5.94 -11.23 -17.91
N GLN A 4 -5.15 -12.11 -18.53
CA GLN A 4 -4.49 -13.20 -17.81
C GLN A 4 -3.11 -12.74 -17.33
N VAL A 5 -2.65 -13.33 -16.23
CA VAL A 5 -1.28 -13.13 -15.77
C VAL A 5 -0.39 -14.13 -16.49
N ARG A 6 0.58 -13.63 -17.24
CA ARG A 6 1.59 -14.46 -17.92
C ARG A 6 2.70 -14.87 -16.95
N THR A 7 3.18 -13.93 -16.15
CA THR A 7 4.32 -14.13 -15.25
C THR A 7 4.12 -13.32 -13.97
N ILE A 8 4.50 -13.91 -12.84
CA ILE A 8 4.63 -13.21 -11.55
C ILE A 8 6.12 -13.17 -11.22
N VAL A 9 6.65 -11.96 -10.98
CA VAL A 9 8.04 -11.74 -10.57
C VAL A 9 8.02 -11.23 -9.13
N VAL A 10 8.34 -12.10 -8.19
CA VAL A 10 8.46 -11.75 -6.77
C VAL A 10 9.78 -10.99 -6.55
N HIS A 11 9.79 -10.04 -5.61
CA HIS A 11 11.04 -9.36 -5.24
C HIS A 11 12.12 -10.38 -4.84
N PRO A 12 13.35 -10.30 -5.38
CA PRO A 12 14.37 -11.32 -5.16
C PRO A 12 14.76 -11.49 -3.69
N ASP A 13 14.70 -10.40 -2.92
CA ASP A 13 15.01 -10.40 -1.48
C ASP A 13 13.81 -10.69 -0.58
N PHE A 14 12.65 -11.11 -1.13
CA PHE A 14 11.47 -11.41 -0.31
C PHE A 14 11.74 -12.56 0.66
N ASP A 15 11.65 -12.26 1.94
CA ASP A 15 11.79 -13.24 3.01
C ASP A 15 10.42 -13.65 3.56
N THR A 16 10.16 -14.95 3.59
CA THR A 16 8.87 -15.51 4.01
C THR A 16 8.63 -15.42 5.51
N LEU A 17 9.66 -15.17 6.32
CA LEU A 17 9.53 -15.04 7.77
C LEU A 17 9.15 -13.60 8.16
N SER A 18 9.83 -12.61 7.58
CA SER A 18 9.56 -11.19 7.80
C SER A 18 8.45 -10.63 6.90
N TYR A 19 8.10 -11.33 5.81
CA TYR A 19 7.25 -10.86 4.73
C TYR A 19 7.77 -9.59 4.04
N GLU A 20 9.08 -9.34 4.10
CA GLU A 20 9.69 -8.15 3.52
C GLU A 20 10.79 -8.49 2.49
N PRO A 21 10.94 -7.66 1.44
CA PRO A 21 10.02 -6.61 1.01
C PRO A 21 8.79 -7.18 0.28
N SER A 22 7.61 -6.68 0.61
CA SER A 22 6.31 -7.20 0.17
C SER A 22 5.85 -6.74 -1.22
N THR A 23 6.78 -6.64 -2.18
CA THR A 23 6.48 -6.17 -3.56
C THR A 23 6.62 -7.28 -4.59
N ALA A 24 5.74 -7.30 -5.59
CA ALA A 24 5.85 -8.19 -6.75
C ALA A 24 5.33 -7.50 -8.01
N LEU A 25 5.80 -7.93 -9.17
CA LEU A 25 5.32 -7.49 -10.48
C LEU A 25 4.49 -8.59 -11.14
N MET A 26 3.37 -8.19 -11.75
CA MET A 26 2.55 -9.08 -12.58
C MET A 26 2.63 -8.62 -14.03
N GLN A 27 3.14 -9.50 -14.89
CA GLN A 27 3.16 -9.27 -16.33
C GLN A 27 1.88 -9.83 -16.95
N LEU A 28 1.11 -8.96 -17.62
CA LEU A 28 -0.09 -9.36 -18.35
C LEU A 28 0.28 -10.10 -19.64
N ASP A 29 -0.58 -11.03 -20.05
CA ASP A 29 -0.46 -11.76 -21.33
C ASP A 29 -0.60 -10.83 -22.55
N VAL A 30 -1.52 -9.87 -22.45
CA VAL A 30 -1.80 -8.84 -23.45
C VAL A 30 -1.81 -7.47 -22.77
N PRO A 31 -1.17 -6.43 -23.38
CA PRO A 31 -1.23 -5.07 -22.86
C PRO A 31 -2.67 -4.57 -22.63
N LEU A 32 -2.83 -3.66 -21.66
CA LEU A 32 -4.09 -2.94 -21.47
C LEU A 32 -4.22 -1.84 -22.52
N GLU A 33 -5.43 -1.64 -23.02
CA GLU A 33 -5.76 -0.48 -23.82
C GLU A 33 -6.02 0.71 -22.90
N TYR A 34 -5.29 1.80 -23.08
CA TYR A 34 -5.46 2.99 -22.23
C TYR A 34 -6.65 3.83 -22.68
N HIS A 35 -7.40 4.33 -21.71
CA HIS A 35 -8.53 5.22 -21.93
C HIS A 35 -8.78 6.11 -20.69
N THR A 36 -9.94 6.74 -20.60
CA THR A 36 -10.30 7.63 -19.48
C THR A 36 -10.32 6.93 -18.11
N ALA A 37 -10.61 5.62 -18.07
CA ALA A 37 -10.71 4.85 -16.83
C ALA A 37 -9.55 3.85 -16.62
N VAL A 38 -8.62 3.73 -17.57
CA VAL A 38 -7.44 2.85 -17.46
C VAL A 38 -6.20 3.65 -17.83
N ARG A 39 -5.37 3.95 -16.82
CA ARG A 39 -4.10 4.66 -16.95
C ARG A 39 -3.05 4.11 -15.97
N PRO A 40 -1.75 4.15 -16.31
CA PRO A 40 -0.70 3.75 -15.39
C PRO A 40 -0.53 4.80 -14.27
N VAL A 41 -0.05 4.35 -13.11
CA VAL A 41 0.44 5.22 -12.04
C VAL A 41 1.92 5.52 -12.26
N CYS A 42 2.35 6.71 -11.81
CA CYS A 42 3.77 7.08 -11.85
C CYS A 42 4.56 6.30 -10.79
N LEU A 43 5.79 5.92 -11.12
CA LEU A 43 6.76 5.49 -10.13
C LEU A 43 7.32 6.72 -9.41
N SER A 44 7.61 6.60 -8.11
CA SER A 44 8.25 7.69 -7.36
C SER A 44 9.67 7.89 -7.89
N SER A 45 10.03 9.14 -8.19
CA SER A 45 11.33 9.49 -8.78
C SER A 45 12.43 9.72 -7.75
N GLY A 46 12.21 9.41 -6.46
CA GLY A 46 13.15 9.74 -5.40
C GLY A 46 13.03 8.86 -4.16
N THR A 47 14.12 8.84 -3.39
CA THR A 47 14.25 8.20 -2.07
C THR A 47 13.76 9.10 -0.92
N GLY A 48 12.96 10.13 -1.24
CA GLY A 48 12.52 11.12 -0.28
C GLY A 48 11.42 10.57 0.61
N MET A 49 11.61 10.63 1.93
CA MET A 49 10.55 10.37 2.90
C MET A 49 9.43 11.39 2.72
N LEU A 50 8.19 10.91 2.61
CA LEU A 50 7.02 11.79 2.62
C LEU A 50 6.99 12.56 3.94
N SER A 51 6.72 13.86 3.88
CA SER A 51 6.56 14.67 5.08
C SER A 51 5.38 14.16 5.92
N SER A 52 5.54 14.13 7.25
CA SER A 52 4.42 13.89 8.15
C SER A 52 3.24 14.79 7.80
N SER A 53 2.00 14.29 7.94
CA SER A 53 0.74 14.98 7.57
C SER A 53 0.48 15.15 6.08
N TYR A 54 1.34 14.63 5.19
CA TYR A 54 1.00 14.52 3.78
C TYR A 54 -0.24 13.63 3.61
N LEU A 55 -1.26 14.09 2.88
CA LEU A 55 -2.47 13.32 2.66
C LEU A 55 -2.27 12.36 1.48
N CYS A 56 -2.38 11.06 1.76
CA CYS A 56 -2.41 10.00 0.77
C CYS A 56 -3.84 9.56 0.51
N THR A 57 -4.14 9.13 -0.71
CA THR A 57 -5.42 8.50 -1.06
C THR A 57 -5.22 7.00 -1.13
N LEU A 58 -6.02 6.26 -0.35
CA LEU A 58 -6.15 4.81 -0.43
C LEU A 58 -7.45 4.49 -1.17
N SER A 59 -7.38 3.64 -2.19
CA SER A 59 -8.55 3.19 -2.95
C SER A 59 -8.57 1.67 -3.08
N GLY A 60 -9.76 1.06 -3.00
CA GLY A 60 -9.90 -0.39 -3.12
C GLY A 60 -11.31 -0.90 -2.88
N TRP A 61 -11.43 -2.22 -2.87
CA TRP A 61 -12.68 -2.96 -2.64
C TRP A 61 -12.66 -3.75 -1.32
N GLY A 62 -11.88 -3.29 -0.33
CA GLY A 62 -11.77 -3.93 0.99
C GLY A 62 -13.09 -3.94 1.76
N ILE A 63 -13.14 -4.70 2.86
CA ILE A 63 -14.36 -4.86 3.68
C ILE A 63 -14.59 -3.60 4.50
N ILE A 64 -15.35 -2.66 3.94
CA ILE A 64 -15.81 -1.51 4.71
C ILE A 64 -17.03 -1.90 5.55
N LYS A 65 -17.16 -1.33 6.76
CA LYS A 65 -18.37 -1.48 7.60
C LYS A 65 -19.66 -1.08 6.87
N GLU A 66 -19.55 -0.26 5.82
CA GLU A 66 -20.62 0.08 4.88
C GLU A 66 -20.25 -0.43 3.49
N SER A 67 -20.98 -1.42 2.96
CA SER A 67 -20.68 -2.07 1.68
C SER A 67 -20.41 -1.07 0.53
N GLY A 68 -19.22 -1.10 -0.09
CA GLY A 68 -18.89 -0.26 -1.24
C GLY A 68 -17.41 -0.31 -1.66
N SER A 69 -17.07 0.39 -2.74
CA SER A 69 -15.69 0.84 -3.03
C SER A 69 -15.52 2.24 -2.45
N SER A 70 -14.45 2.49 -1.70
CA SER A 70 -14.22 3.80 -1.09
C SER A 70 -12.80 4.28 -1.27
N ASP A 71 -12.70 5.58 -1.55
CA ASP A 71 -11.46 6.33 -1.57
C ASP A 71 -11.34 7.07 -0.23
N PHE A 72 -10.29 6.76 0.54
CA PHE A 72 -10.02 7.36 1.84
C PHE A 72 -8.79 8.26 1.77
N ALA A 73 -8.91 9.47 2.28
CA ALA A 73 -7.76 10.34 2.51
C ALA A 73 -7.18 10.08 3.90
N LEU A 74 -5.94 9.59 3.96
CA LEU A 74 -5.23 9.26 5.20
C LEU A 74 -3.93 10.08 5.29
N PRO A 75 -3.61 10.66 6.45
CA PRO A 75 -2.34 11.35 6.62
C PRO A 75 -1.20 10.36 6.81
N VAL A 76 -0.04 10.67 6.24
CA VAL A 76 1.23 10.02 6.54
C VAL A 76 1.57 10.25 8.01
N LEU A 77 1.85 9.15 8.71
CA LEU A 77 2.25 9.12 10.10
C LEU A 77 3.77 8.98 10.21
N VAL A 78 4.28 9.55 11.28
CA VAL A 78 5.66 9.36 11.73
C VAL A 78 5.77 7.93 12.27
N ASN A 79 6.75 7.15 11.78
CA ASN A 79 6.86 5.72 12.10
C ASN A 79 6.97 5.47 13.61
N GLU A 80 7.61 6.37 14.37
CA GLU A 80 7.70 6.31 15.83
C GLU A 80 6.31 6.31 16.52
N ILE A 81 5.33 7.02 15.96
CA ILE A 81 3.95 7.02 16.46
C ILE A 81 3.31 5.67 16.16
N CYS A 82 3.50 5.15 14.95
CA CYS A 82 2.93 3.88 14.54
C CYS A 82 3.51 2.72 15.36
N GLU A 83 4.83 2.70 15.57
CA GLU A 83 5.52 1.75 16.44
C GLU A 83 4.92 1.72 17.84
N ARG A 84 4.78 2.89 18.48
CA ARG A 84 4.24 2.95 19.84
C ARG A 84 2.83 2.37 19.95
N ASN A 85 2.01 2.54 18.92
CA ASN A 85 0.61 2.11 18.94
C ASN A 85 0.41 0.66 18.44
N TYR A 86 1.30 0.15 17.58
CA TYR A 86 1.08 -1.10 16.85
C TYR A 86 2.21 -2.14 16.99
N HIS A 87 3.30 -1.84 17.69
CA HIS A 87 4.44 -2.76 17.90
C HIS A 87 4.01 -4.13 18.45
N PHE A 88 3.02 -4.19 19.35
CA PHE A 88 2.53 -5.46 19.88
C PHE A 88 1.82 -6.34 18.82
N SER A 89 1.26 -5.72 17.79
CA SER A 89 0.56 -6.39 16.70
C SER A 89 1.47 -6.78 15.53
N HIS A 90 2.73 -6.32 15.51
CA HIS A 90 3.73 -6.64 14.49
C HIS A 90 5.09 -6.93 15.16
N PRO A 91 5.41 -8.20 15.48
CA PRO A 91 6.65 -8.59 16.17
C PRO A 91 7.95 -8.20 15.45
N GLY A 92 7.89 -7.87 14.15
CA GLY A 92 9.02 -7.40 13.34
C GLY A 92 9.23 -5.88 13.35
N GLY A 93 8.35 -5.11 13.99
CA GLY A 93 8.38 -3.65 13.97
C GLY A 93 8.13 -3.07 12.58
N ILE A 94 8.34 -1.76 12.47
CA ILE A 94 8.21 -0.92 11.28
C ILE A 94 9.63 -0.60 10.79
N THR A 95 9.97 -1.12 9.61
CA THR A 95 11.31 -0.92 9.05
C THR A 95 11.41 0.40 8.27
N ALA A 96 12.64 0.82 7.95
CA ALA A 96 12.88 1.99 7.09
C ALA A 96 12.33 1.81 5.65
N ARG A 97 11.86 0.61 5.29
CA ARG A 97 11.22 0.29 4.01
C ARG A 97 9.71 0.46 4.05
N MET A 98 9.15 0.75 5.22
CA MET A 98 7.71 0.92 5.45
C MET A 98 7.34 2.40 5.64
N LEU A 99 6.14 2.74 5.17
CA LEU A 99 5.48 4.02 5.43
C LEU A 99 4.19 3.75 6.20
N SER A 100 3.94 4.58 7.22
CA SER A 100 2.71 4.51 8.02
C SER A 100 1.73 5.59 7.56
N ALA A 101 0.44 5.26 7.47
CA ALA A 101 -0.62 6.22 7.20
C ALA A 101 -1.88 5.84 7.98
N GLY A 102 -2.63 6.83 8.47
CA GLY A 102 -3.85 6.58 9.22
C GLY A 102 -4.19 7.65 10.24
N LEU A 103 -5.36 7.54 10.87
CA LEU A 103 -5.80 8.41 11.94
C LEU A 103 -5.75 7.66 13.28
N VAL A 104 -4.78 7.98 14.13
CA VAL A 104 -4.56 7.26 15.41
C VAL A 104 -5.80 7.32 16.33
N SER A 105 -6.65 8.34 16.18
CA SER A 105 -7.86 8.54 16.98
C SER A 105 -9.11 7.85 16.43
N VAL A 106 -9.08 7.31 15.20
CA VAL A 106 -10.25 6.68 14.55
C VAL A 106 -9.79 5.38 13.89
N GLY A 107 -10.06 4.26 14.54
CA GLY A 107 -9.78 2.92 13.98
C GLY A 107 -10.92 2.42 13.07
N GLY A 108 -10.59 1.60 12.08
CA GLY A 108 -11.55 0.91 11.22
C GLY A 108 -12.06 1.73 10.02
N GLN A 109 -11.29 2.74 9.62
CA GLN A 109 -11.51 3.51 8.40
C GLN A 109 -10.69 2.96 7.23
N ASP A 110 -9.70 2.13 7.55
CA ASP A 110 -8.71 1.47 6.69
C ASP A 110 -8.71 -0.07 6.85
N SER A 111 -9.68 -0.62 7.60
CA SER A 111 -9.87 -2.07 7.85
C SER A 111 -10.65 -2.78 6.74
#